data_AF-A0A3D0H1U8-F1
#
_entry.id   AF-A0A3D0H1U8-F1
#
_cell.length_a   1.000
_cell.length_b   1.000
_cell.length_c   1.000
_cell.angle_alpha   90.00
_cell.angle_beta   90.00
_cell.angle_gamma   90.00
#
_symmetry.space_group_name_H-M   'P 1'
#
loop_
_entity.id
_entity.type
_entity.pdbx_description
1 polymer ?
#
loop_
_entity_poly.entity_id
_entity_poly.type
_entity_poly.pdbx_seq_one_letter_code
_entity_poly.pdbx_strand_id
1 'polypeptide(L)'
;MPLSAIRIITAGPLATVQDGGRYGYQDRGVPVSGAVDSVALHIGNYLVGNAAGEAAVEITLGGFAGEFLTDIRFAVCGADL
;
A
#
# COMPACT_ATOMS: atom_id res chain seq x y z
N MET A 1 -7.74 -7.12 -23.09
CA MET A 1 -8.29 -6.53 -21.85
C MET A 1 -7.48 -5.27 -21.55
N PRO A 2 -8.11 -4.18 -21.10
CA PRO A 2 -7.37 -3.02 -20.60
C PRO A 2 -6.49 -3.42 -19.40
N LEU A 3 -5.36 -2.75 -19.23
CA LEU A 3 -4.40 -3.03 -18.17
C LEU A 3 -4.97 -2.48 -16.84
N SER A 4 -5.12 -3.32 -15.82
CA SER A 4 -5.49 -2.85 -14.48
C SER A 4 -4.29 -2.12 -13.87
N ALA A 5 -4.37 -0.80 -13.85
CA ALA A 5 -3.30 0.07 -13.38
C ALA A 5 -3.85 1.34 -12.73
N ILE A 6 -3.02 1.93 -11.87
CA ILE A 6 -3.24 3.24 -11.26
C ILE A 6 -2.26 4.20 -11.92
N ARG A 7 -2.78 5.23 -12.60
CA ARG A 7 -1.97 6.35 -13.08
C ARG A 7 -1.76 7.33 -11.92
N ILE A 8 -0.51 7.52 -11.51
CA ILE A 8 -0.17 8.47 -10.45
C ILE A 8 -0.20 9.89 -11.03
N ILE A 9 -1.03 10.75 -10.44
CA ILE A 9 -1.13 12.18 -10.80
C ILE A 9 -0.20 12.99 -9.88
N THR A 10 -0.22 12.71 -8.57
CA THR A 10 0.74 13.25 -7.59
C THR A 10 0.99 12.23 -6.49
N ALA A 11 2.24 12.13 -6.04
CA ALA A 11 2.63 11.21 -4.97
C ALA A 11 2.46 11.80 -3.56
N GLY A 12 2.19 13.10 -3.44
CA GLY A 12 2.32 13.81 -2.16
C GLY A 12 3.78 13.87 -1.68
N PRO A 13 4.04 14.08 -0.38
CA PRO A 13 5.39 14.13 0.17
C PRO A 13 6.16 12.81 0.03
N LEU A 14 5.48 11.66 0.23
CA LEU A 14 6.04 10.33 0.03
C LEU A 14 4.91 9.32 -0.15
N ALA A 15 4.99 8.52 -1.22
CA ALA A 15 4.15 7.35 -1.42
C ALA A 15 5.04 6.16 -1.80
N THR A 16 4.86 5.03 -1.11
CA THR A 16 5.66 3.81 -1.34
C THR A 16 4.76 2.60 -1.47
N VAL A 17 5.20 1.60 -2.24
CA VAL A 17 4.55 0.29 -2.19
C VAL A 17 5.10 -0.45 -0.97
N GLN A 18 4.21 -0.88 -0.08
CA GLN A 18 4.54 -1.62 1.13
C GLN A 18 3.69 -2.88 1.23
N ASP A 19 4.28 -3.94 1.77
CA ASP A 19 3.64 -5.24 2.00
C ASP A 19 3.89 -5.69 3.47
N GLY A 20 3.72 -6.99 3.75
CA GLY A 20 4.01 -7.56 5.05
C GLY A 20 5.49 -7.54 5.48
N GLY A 21 6.42 -7.16 4.58
CA GLY A 21 7.85 -7.10 4.83
C GLY A 21 8.61 -8.37 4.47
N ARG A 22 9.93 -8.32 4.68
CA ARG A 22 10.87 -9.40 4.36
C ARG A 22 11.60 -9.90 5.61
N TYR A 23 11.19 -11.05 6.10
CA TYR A 23 11.77 -11.67 7.30
C TYR A 23 12.84 -12.71 6.95
N GLY A 24 13.76 -12.97 7.88
CA GLY A 24 14.77 -14.02 7.76
C GLY A 24 16.13 -13.57 7.20
N TYR A 25 16.31 -12.28 6.95
CA TYR A 25 17.54 -11.70 6.37
C TYR A 25 18.22 -10.67 7.28
N GLN A 26 17.74 -10.53 8.53
CA GLN A 26 18.23 -9.54 9.48
C GLN A 26 19.68 -9.81 9.91
N ASP A 27 20.08 -11.07 9.92
CA ASP A 27 21.46 -11.53 10.14
C ASP A 27 22.44 -10.99 9.07
N ARG A 28 21.91 -10.59 7.91
CA ARG A 28 22.66 -10.03 6.77
C ARG A 28 22.47 -8.53 6.63
N GLY A 29 21.89 -7.88 7.65
CA GLY A 29 21.67 -6.42 7.66
C GLY A 29 20.52 -5.94 6.78
N VAL A 30 19.64 -6.83 6.31
CA VAL A 30 18.45 -6.44 5.54
C VAL A 30 17.31 -6.12 6.52
N PRO A 31 16.77 -4.89 6.51
CA PRO A 31 15.65 -4.55 7.37
C PRO A 31 14.36 -5.23 6.89
N VAL A 32 13.45 -5.48 7.83
CA VAL A 32 12.14 -6.10 7.56
C VAL A 32 11.31 -5.26 6.58
N SER A 33 11.37 -3.93 6.64
CA SER A 33 10.52 -3.04 5.84
C SER A 33 9.04 -3.36 6.05
N GLY A 34 8.22 -3.29 5.00
CA GLY A 34 6.77 -3.41 5.09
C GLY A 34 6.11 -2.12 5.57
N ALA A 35 4.79 -2.16 5.65
CA ALA A 35 3.99 -1.01 6.07
C ALA A 35 4.33 -0.60 7.52
N VAL A 36 4.44 0.71 7.76
CA VAL A 36 4.69 1.28 9.09
C VAL A 36 3.51 0.99 10.02
N ASP A 37 2.29 1.07 9.50
CA ASP A 37 1.07 0.62 10.19
C ASP A 37 0.54 -0.68 9.57
N SER A 38 1.07 -1.80 10.07
CA SER A 38 0.65 -3.14 9.63
C SER A 38 -0.82 -3.45 9.94
N VAL A 39 -1.43 -2.82 10.95
CA VAL A 39 -2.85 -3.02 11.28
C VAL A 39 -3.72 -2.39 10.20
N ALA A 40 -3.42 -1.15 9.81
CA ALA A 40 -4.12 -0.48 8.70
C ALA A 40 -3.96 -1.24 7.38
N LEU A 41 -2.75 -1.76 7.08
CA LEU A 41 -2.51 -2.60 5.91
C LEU A 41 -3.40 -3.85 5.90
N HIS A 42 -3.47 -4.56 7.03
CA HIS A 42 -4.27 -5.78 7.14
C HIS A 42 -5.77 -5.50 7.03
N ILE A 43 -6.27 -4.41 7.65
CA ILE A 43 -7.67 -3.99 7.54
C ILE A 43 -8.01 -3.64 6.09
N GLY A 44 -7.17 -2.84 5.42
CA GLY A 44 -7.38 -2.44 4.03
C GLY A 44 -7.46 -3.66 3.09
N ASN A 45 -6.51 -4.59 3.23
CA ASN A 45 -6.52 -5.84 2.49
C ASN A 45 -7.78 -6.68 2.76
N TYR A 46 -8.18 -6.82 4.03
CA TYR A 46 -9.38 -7.56 4.41
C TYR A 46 -10.65 -6.97 3.77
N LEU A 47 -10.79 -5.64 3.78
CA LEU A 47 -11.97 -4.94 3.22
C LEU A 47 -12.16 -5.17 1.72
N VAL A 48 -11.08 -5.42 0.97
CA VAL A 48 -11.15 -5.71 -0.48
C VAL A 48 -11.04 -7.20 -0.80
N GLY A 49 -10.90 -8.06 0.20
CA GLY A 49 -10.84 -9.53 0.04
C GLY A 49 -9.46 -10.10 -0.28
N ASN A 50 -8.39 -9.34 -0.03
CA ASN A 50 -7.01 -9.78 -0.19
C ASN A 50 -6.52 -10.60 1.02
N ALA A 51 -5.43 -11.35 0.83
CA ALA A 51 -4.70 -11.95 1.94
C ALA A 51 -4.05 -10.86 2.82
N ALA A 52 -3.86 -11.16 4.11
CA ALA A 52 -3.18 -10.24 5.01
C ALA A 52 -1.72 -10.02 4.57
N GLY A 53 -1.31 -8.75 4.44
CA GLY A 53 0.05 -8.37 4.07
C GLY A 53 0.29 -8.26 2.56
N GLU A 54 -0.74 -8.43 1.72
CA GLU A 54 -0.66 -8.09 0.30
C GLU A 54 -0.29 -6.61 0.09
N ALA A 55 0.41 -6.34 -1.01
CA ALA A 55 1.01 -5.04 -1.25
C ALA A 55 -0.04 -3.93 -1.41
N ALA A 56 0.20 -2.78 -0.77
CA ALA A 56 -0.60 -1.57 -0.86
C ALA A 56 0.28 -0.34 -1.04
N VAL A 57 -0.33 0.80 -1.36
CA VAL A 57 0.36 2.10 -1.40
C VAL A 57 0.26 2.75 -0.02
N GLU A 58 1.40 2.87 0.67
CA GLU A 58 1.51 3.65 1.90
C GLU A 58 1.74 5.13 1.55
N ILE A 59 0.85 6.00 2.04
CA ILE A 59 0.86 7.44 1.79
C ILE A 59 1.26 8.15 3.07
N THR A 60 2.33 8.94 3.01
CA THR A 60 2.81 9.73 4.14
C THR A 60 2.41 11.20 3.98
N LEU A 61 1.73 11.75 4.99
CA LEU A 61 1.29 13.17 5.06
C LEU A 61 0.27 13.60 3.98
N GLY A 62 -0.41 12.67 3.32
CA GLY A 62 -1.49 12.96 2.37
C GLY A 62 -1.02 13.57 1.04
N GLY A 63 -1.95 14.17 0.29
CA GLY A 63 -1.67 14.82 -1.00
C GLY A 63 -1.41 13.86 -2.18
N PHE A 64 -1.64 12.56 -1.98
CA PHE A 64 -1.61 11.56 -3.05
C PHE A 64 -2.87 11.66 -3.92
N ALA A 65 -2.70 11.58 -5.24
CA ALA A 65 -3.80 11.44 -6.18
C ALA A 65 -3.42 10.45 -7.28
N GLY A 66 -4.32 9.51 -7.53
CA GLY A 66 -4.19 8.50 -8.58
C GLY A 66 -5.51 8.27 -9.29
N GLU A 67 -5.43 7.82 -10.54
CA GLU A 67 -6.57 7.49 -11.36
C GLU A 67 -6.54 6.01 -11.71
N PHE A 68 -7.60 5.28 -11.37
CA PHE A 68 -7.78 3.90 -11.81
C PHE A 68 -8.13 3.89 -13.30
N LEU A 69 -7.34 3.19 -14.11
CA LEU A 69 -7.57 3.10 -15.56
C LEU A 69 -8.65 2.07 -15.94
N THR A 70 -9.18 1.36 -14.95
CA THR A 70 -10.24 0.35 -15.05
C THR A 70 -11.04 0.34 -13.75
N ASP A 71 -12.26 -0.21 -13.77
CA ASP A 71 -13.04 -0.43 -12.55
C ASP A 71 -12.26 -1.30 -11.55
N ILE A 72 -12.11 -0.80 -10.32
CA ILE A 72 -11.38 -1.45 -9.23
C ILE A 72 -12.13 -1.28 -7.91
N ARG A 73 -12.02 -2.27 -7.02
CA ARG A 73 -12.39 -2.13 -5.61
C ARG A 73 -11.16 -1.71 -4.82
N PHE A 74 -11.30 -0.65 -4.03
CA PHE A 74 -10.23 -0.13 -3.19
C PHE A 74 -10.75 0.22 -1.80
N ALA A 75 -9.83 0.32 -0.84
CA ALA A 75 -10.09 0.80 0.51
C ALA A 75 -8.98 1.79 0.91
N VAL A 76 -9.32 2.73 1.78
CA VAL A 76 -8.36 3.65 2.41
C VAL A 76 -8.48 3.45 3.92
N CYS A 77 -7.35 3.28 4.59
CA CYS A 77 -7.25 2.98 6.02
C CYS A 77 -6.05 3.72 6.62
N GLY A 78 -5.99 3.80 7.95
CA GLY A 78 -4.96 4.54 8.66
C GLY A 78 -5.45 5.94 9.04
N ALA A 79 -4.64 6.96 8.78
CA ALA A 79 -4.99 8.35 9.07
C ALA A 79 -6.20 8.84 8.25
N ASP A 80 -7.04 9.67 8.85
CA ASP A 80 -8.09 10.43 8.18
C ASP A 80 -7.44 11.70 7.59
N LEU A 81 -7.28 11.72 6.26
CA LEU A 81 -6.46 12.67 5.50
C LEU A 81 -7.28 13.48 4.49
#